data_AF-A0A1Z4BL62-F1
#
_entry.id   AF-A0A1Z4BL62-F1
#
_cell.length_a   1.000
_cell.length_b   1.000
_cell.length_c   1.000
_cell.angle_alpha   90.00
_cell.angle_beta   90.00
_cell.angle_gamma   90.00
#
_symmetry.space_group_name_H-M   'P 1'
#
loop_
_entity.id
_entity.type
_entity.pdbx_description
1 polymer ?
#
loop_
_entity_poly.entity_id
_entity_poly.type
_entity_poly.pdbx_seq_one_letter_code
_entity_poly.pdbx_strand_id
1 'polypeptide(L)'
;MTIIELIKQIKPIPELFIRKHSIFSLEVFIDGWCYRDTKEDVKANVLYTEFYEWLQEKYKVGGSGGWADILLYKFETEEKALDEFFVLFNTFYKEKYKTSLW
;
A
#
# COMPACT_ATOMS: atom_id res chain seq x y z
N MET A 1 -1.56 17.26 -0.77
CA MET A 1 -0.75 16.03 -0.70
C MET A 1 -1.63 14.89 -1.17
N THR A 2 -1.18 14.05 -2.09
CA THR A 2 -1.91 12.84 -2.52
C THR A 2 -1.40 11.63 -1.74
N ILE A 3 -2.16 10.52 -1.76
CA ILE A 3 -1.71 9.26 -1.17
C ILE A 3 -0.39 8.76 -1.80
N ILE A 4 -0.20 9.02 -3.10
CA ILE A 4 1.05 8.70 -3.81
C ILE A 4 2.21 9.53 -3.27
N GLU A 5 2.01 10.84 -3.07
CA GLU A 5 3.03 11.72 -2.47
C GLU A 5 3.35 11.30 -1.03
N LEU A 6 2.33 10.89 -0.25
CA LEU A 6 2.51 10.38 1.10
C LEU A 6 3.36 9.09 1.11
N ILE A 7 3.00 8.10 0.29
CA ILE A 7 3.74 6.83 0.21
C ILE A 7 5.20 7.08 -0.21
N LYS A 8 5.45 8.02 -1.12
CA LYS A 8 6.81 8.43 -1.50
C LYS A 8 7.59 9.04 -0.34
N GLN A 9 6.94 9.79 0.56
CA GLN A 9 7.59 10.35 1.75
C GLN A 9 7.88 9.30 2.82
N ILE A 10 7.01 8.30 2.97
CA ILE A 10 7.17 7.23 3.96
C ILE A 10 8.29 6.27 3.53
N LYS A 11 8.36 5.90 2.25
CA LYS A 11 9.25 4.86 1.72
C LYS A 11 10.71 4.91 2.22
N PRO A 12 11.40 6.07 2.27
CA PRO A 12 12.82 6.10 2.62
C PRO A 12 13.11 5.60 4.05
N ILE A 13 12.23 5.91 5.01
CA ILE A 13 12.36 5.52 6.42
C ILE A 13 10.95 5.31 7.00
N PRO A 14 10.28 4.17 6.71
CA PRO A 14 8.90 3.95 7.13
C PRO A 14 8.71 4.09 8.63
N GLU A 15 9.63 3.55 9.43
CA GLU A 15 9.58 3.52 10.89
C GLU A 15 9.58 4.92 11.53
N LEU A 16 10.02 5.95 10.81
CA LEU A 16 9.89 7.35 11.27
C LEU A 16 8.41 7.74 11.41
N PHE A 17 7.55 7.22 10.55
CA PHE A 17 6.11 7.52 10.51
C PHE A 17 5.30 6.53 11.34
N ILE A 18 5.66 5.24 11.26
CA ILE A 18 4.82 4.15 11.79
C ILE A 18 5.42 3.42 13.00
N ARG A 19 6.63 3.81 13.44
CA ARG A 19 7.40 3.27 14.58
C ARG A 19 7.81 1.80 14.48
N LYS A 20 6.90 0.91 14.12
CA LYS A 20 7.13 -0.53 13.92
C LYS A 20 7.23 -0.81 12.42
N HIS A 21 8.27 -1.55 12.01
CA HIS A 21 8.42 -2.00 10.62
C HIS A 21 7.36 -3.09 10.34
N SER A 22 6.16 -2.67 9.93
CA SER A 22 4.97 -3.53 9.87
C SER A 22 4.01 -3.06 8.81
N ILE A 23 3.56 -3.98 7.95
CA ILE A 23 2.56 -3.71 6.92
C ILE A 23 1.25 -3.16 7.49
N PHE A 24 0.79 -3.69 8.63
CA PHE A 24 -0.43 -3.21 9.28
C PHE A 24 -0.24 -1.86 9.97
N SER A 25 0.96 -1.58 10.49
CA SER A 25 1.26 -0.24 11.02
C SER A 25 1.26 0.81 9.90
N LEU A 26 1.67 0.44 8.68
CA LEU A 26 1.52 1.27 7.49
C LEU A 26 0.05 1.45 7.10
N GLU A 27 -0.72 0.37 7.01
CA GLU A 27 -2.13 0.40 6.65
C GLU A 27 -2.93 1.33 7.58
N VAL A 28 -2.85 1.13 8.89
CA VAL A 28 -3.58 1.95 9.88
C VAL A 28 -3.14 3.41 9.83
N PHE A 29 -1.85 3.69 9.58
CA PHE A 29 -1.38 5.06 9.41
C PHE A 29 -1.99 5.73 8.18
N ILE A 30 -2.03 5.04 7.04
CA ILE A 30 -2.63 5.54 5.80
C ILE A 30 -4.15 5.70 5.97
N ASP A 31 -4.83 4.74 6.60
CA ASP A 31 -6.26 4.81 6.91
C ASP A 31 -6.59 6.07 7.72
N GLY A 32 -5.83 6.31 8.81
CA GLY A 32 -5.98 7.50 9.64
C GLY A 32 -5.67 8.80 8.89
N TRP A 33 -4.71 8.77 7.96
CA TRP A 33 -4.39 9.91 7.11
C TRP A 33 -5.53 10.23 6.13
N CYS A 34 -6.13 9.22 5.51
CA CYS A 34 -7.29 9.35 4.61
C CYS A 34 -8.52 9.86 5.38
N TYR A 35 -8.75 9.36 6.60
CA TYR A 35 -9.90 9.75 7.43
C TYR A 35 -9.93 11.25 7.77
N ARG A 36 -8.77 11.93 7.75
CA ARG A 36 -8.66 13.37 8.03
C ARG A 36 -9.46 14.23 7.03
N ASP A 37 -9.53 13.83 5.76
CA ASP A 37 -10.23 14.58 4.70
C ASP A 37 -11.00 13.63 3.80
N THR A 38 -12.32 13.61 3.94
CA THR A 38 -13.21 12.73 3.15
C THR A 38 -13.18 13.02 1.64
N LYS A 39 -12.62 14.16 1.19
CA LYS A 39 -12.35 14.40 -0.23
C LYS A 39 -11.12 13.65 -0.74
N GLU A 40 -10.28 13.12 0.15
CA GLU A 40 -9.12 12.29 -0.16
C GLU A 40 -9.49 10.81 -0.36
N ASP A 41 -10.69 10.36 0.07
CA ASP A 41 -11.20 9.00 -0.21
C ASP A 41 -11.21 8.70 -1.72
N VAL A 42 -11.61 9.68 -2.54
CA VAL A 42 -11.59 9.54 -4.02
C VAL A 42 -10.17 9.33 -4.57
N LYS A 43 -9.14 9.84 -3.86
CA LYS A 43 -7.74 9.70 -4.25
C LYS A 43 -7.09 8.44 -3.70
N ALA A 44 -7.68 7.80 -2.69
CA ALA A 44 -7.19 6.57 -2.09
C ALA A 44 -7.53 5.32 -2.95
N ASN A 45 -8.40 5.47 -3.96
CA ASN A 45 -8.78 4.41 -4.91
C ASN A 45 -7.57 3.68 -5.54
N VAL A 46 -6.48 4.40 -5.82
CA VAL A 46 -5.25 3.78 -6.37
C VAL A 46 -4.68 2.69 -5.46
N LEU A 47 -4.84 2.81 -4.15
CA LEU A 47 -4.35 1.86 -3.17
C LEU A 47 -5.42 0.82 -2.80
N TYR A 48 -6.62 1.26 -2.42
CA TYR A 48 -7.65 0.38 -1.86
C TYR A 48 -8.50 -0.34 -2.91
N THR A 49 -8.53 0.14 -4.15
CA THR A 49 -9.26 -0.52 -5.24
C THR A 49 -8.26 -1.09 -6.23
N GLU A 50 -7.48 -0.22 -6.87
CA GLU A 50 -6.70 -0.61 -8.05
C GLU A 50 -5.51 -1.51 -7.71
N PHE A 51 -4.72 -1.14 -6.70
CA PHE A 51 -3.60 -1.96 -6.26
C PHE A 51 -4.09 -3.25 -5.60
N TYR A 52 -5.17 -3.17 -4.83
CA TYR A 52 -5.84 -4.34 -4.25
C TYR A 52 -6.27 -5.36 -5.32
N GLU A 53 -7.03 -4.92 -6.33
CA GLU A 53 -7.47 -5.76 -7.45
C GLU A 53 -6.27 -6.35 -8.21
N TRP A 54 -5.22 -5.55 -8.45
CA TRP A 54 -4.00 -6.02 -9.09
C TRP A 54 -3.29 -7.12 -8.28
N LEU A 55 -3.25 -7.01 -6.95
CA LEU A 55 -2.70 -8.05 -6.07
C LEU A 55 -3.53 -9.33 -6.10
N GLN A 56 -4.87 -9.22 -6.11
CA GLN A 56 -5.77 -10.36 -6.22
C GLN A 56 -5.54 -11.14 -7.51
N GLU A 57 -5.45 -10.43 -8.65
CA GLU A 57 -5.15 -11.04 -9.95
C GLU A 57 -3.77 -11.69 -9.96
N LYS A 58 -2.74 -10.98 -9.46
CA LYS A 58 -1.34 -11.45 -9.45
C LYS A 58 -1.17 -12.74 -8.66
N TYR A 59 -1.77 -12.81 -7.47
CA TYR A 59 -1.61 -13.95 -6.56
C TYR A 59 -2.74 -14.97 -6.64
N LYS A 60 -3.74 -14.75 -7.51
CA LYS A 60 -4.93 -15.60 -7.65
C LYS A 60 -5.63 -15.83 -6.31
N VAL A 61 -5.66 -14.80 -5.47
CA VAL A 61 -6.31 -14.83 -4.16
C VAL A 61 -7.67 -14.13 -4.27
N GLY A 62 -8.68 -14.71 -3.63
CA GLY A 62 -9.99 -14.09 -3.43
C GLY A 62 -10.39 -14.20 -1.97
N GLY A 63 -11.10 -13.21 -1.43
CA GLY A 63 -11.54 -13.24 -0.04
C GLY A 63 -11.75 -11.86 0.59
N SER A 64 -12.09 -11.89 1.89
CA SER A 64 -12.25 -10.74 2.76
C SER A 64 -10.91 -10.28 3.33
N GLY A 65 -10.55 -9.01 3.12
CA GLY A 65 -9.33 -8.40 3.65
C GLY A 65 -8.90 -7.19 2.80
N GLY A 66 -7.89 -6.46 3.27
CA GLY A 66 -7.23 -5.37 2.55
C GLY A 66 -6.03 -5.83 1.73
N TRP A 67 -5.35 -4.88 1.08
CA TRP A 67 -4.08 -5.12 0.40
C TRP A 67 -2.99 -5.60 1.37
N ALA A 68 -3.02 -5.14 2.64
CA ALA A 68 -2.07 -5.56 3.67
C ALA A 68 -2.23 -7.05 4.02
N ASP A 69 -3.46 -7.55 4.12
CA ASP A 69 -3.75 -8.96 4.39
C ASP A 69 -3.20 -9.88 3.29
N ILE A 70 -3.37 -9.49 2.02
CA ILE A 70 -2.83 -10.25 0.88
C ILE A 70 -1.30 -10.32 0.96
N LEU A 71 -0.65 -9.21 1.30
CA LEU A 71 0.80 -9.15 1.40
C LEU A 71 1.32 -9.97 2.58
N LEU A 72 0.68 -9.89 3.76
CA LEU A 72 1.04 -10.75 4.88
C LEU A 72 0.88 -12.23 4.51
N TYR A 73 -0.26 -12.59 3.93
CA TYR A 73 -0.51 -13.97 3.49
C TYR A 73 0.58 -14.47 2.54
N LYS A 74 1.06 -13.59 1.65
CA LYS A 74 2.07 -13.96 0.65
C LYS A 74 3.50 -14.01 1.19
N PHE A 75 3.85 -13.14 2.14
CA PHE A 75 5.23 -12.92 2.58
C PHE A 75 5.51 -13.37 4.02
N GLU A 76 4.51 -13.94 4.70
CA GLU A 76 4.56 -14.65 5.99
C GLU A 76 4.89 -13.78 7.22
N THR A 77 5.54 -12.63 7.03
CA THR A 77 5.92 -11.71 8.11
C THR A 77 5.47 -10.29 7.76
N GLU A 78 5.11 -9.51 8.77
CA GLU A 78 4.70 -8.11 8.58
C GLU A 78 5.86 -7.27 8.02
N GLU A 79 7.09 -7.59 8.39
CA GLU A 79 8.27 -6.88 7.97
C GLU A 79 8.53 -7.07 6.48
N LYS A 80 8.60 -8.33 6.04
CA LYS A 80 8.80 -8.65 4.63
C LYS A 80 7.64 -8.16 3.76
N ALA A 81 6.41 -8.22 4.28
CA ALA A 81 5.25 -7.66 3.59
C ALA A 81 5.37 -6.14 3.38
N LEU A 82 5.96 -5.40 4.34
CA LEU A 82 6.22 -3.96 4.21
C LEU A 82 7.32 -3.67 3.17
N ASP A 83 8.42 -4.42 3.18
CA ASP A 83 9.46 -4.27 2.16
C ASP A 83 8.89 -4.51 0.75
N GLU A 84 8.14 -5.60 0.59
CA GLU A 84 7.54 -6.00 -0.69
C GLU A 84 6.39 -5.10 -1.11
N PHE A 85 5.68 -4.46 -0.17
CA PHE A 85 4.66 -3.45 -0.48
C PHE A 85 5.23 -2.39 -1.40
N PHE A 86 6.38 -1.80 -1.06
CA PHE A 86 6.97 -0.74 -1.88
C PHE A 86 7.33 -1.29 -3.27
N VAL A 87 8.02 -2.44 -3.35
CA VAL A 87 8.41 -3.06 -4.63
C VAL A 87 7.20 -3.32 -5.53
N LEU A 88 6.15 -3.92 -4.97
CA LEU A 88 4.94 -4.28 -5.70
C LEU A 88 4.13 -3.05 -6.09
N PHE A 89 4.04 -2.05 -5.22
CA PHE A 89 3.31 -0.82 -5.51
C PHE A 89 3.96 -0.06 -6.66
N ASN A 90 5.30 0.00 -6.73
CA ASN A 90 6.00 0.58 -7.88
C ASN A 90 5.80 -0.23 -9.15
N THR A 91 5.80 -1.56 -9.04
CA THR A 91 5.58 -2.46 -10.18
C THR A 91 4.18 -2.27 -10.75
N PHE A 92 3.15 -2.32 -9.91
CA PHE A 92 1.76 -2.01 -10.25
C PHE A 92 1.66 -0.65 -10.94
N TYR A 93 2.24 0.39 -10.34
CA TYR A 93 2.13 1.75 -10.85
C TYR A 93 2.77 1.89 -12.23
N LYS A 94 3.93 1.25 -12.45
CA LYS A 94 4.61 1.19 -13.75
C LYS A 94 3.81 0.43 -14.80
N GLU A 95 3.21 -0.69 -14.45
CA GLU A 95 2.39 -1.48 -15.37
C GLU A 95 1.14 -0.71 -15.81
N LYS A 96 0.45 -0.07 -14.86
CA LYS A 96 -0.82 0.63 -15.09
C LYS A 96 -0.66 1.99 -15.74
N TYR A 97 0.23 2.82 -15.21
CA TYR A 97 0.39 4.22 -15.61
C TYR A 97 1.58 4.47 -16.54
N LYS A 98 2.32 3.42 -16.92
CA LYS A 98 3.50 3.49 -17.79
C LYS A 98 4.59 4.44 -17.28
N THR A 99 4.66 4.63 -15.97
CA THR A 99 5.66 5.48 -15.30
C THR A 99 6.04 4.92 -13.92
N SER A 100 7.25 5.20 -13.44
CA SER A 100 7.72 4.72 -12.13
C SER A 100 7.43 5.73 -11.02
N LEU A 101 7.20 5.25 -9.80
CA LEU A 101 7.07 6.13 -8.63
C LEU A 101 8.43 6.61 -8.12
N TRP A 102 9.43 5.74 -8.22
CA TRP A 102 10.85 5.99 -7.91
C TRP A 102 11.76 5.20 -8.85
#